data_AF-A0A660Y2D1-F1
#
_entry.id   AF-A0A660Y2D1-F1
#
_cell.length_a   1.000
_cell.length_b   1.000
_cell.length_c   1.000
_cell.angle_alpha   90.00
_cell.angle_beta   90.00
_cell.angle_gamma   90.00
#
_symmetry.space_group_name_H-M   'P 1'
#
loop_
_entity.id
_entity.type
_entity.pdbx_description
1 polymer ?
#
loop_
_entity_poly.entity_id
_entity_poly.type
_entity_poly.pdbx_seq_one_letter_code
_entity_poly.pdbx_strand_id
1 'polypeptide(L)'
;LKVEFPADLKYTEEYCHGTFDGKKRKALYDLDEVEDFCRRVDEACGVPWVILSAGVGIEEFLVNVELASEAGASGFLGGRAIWQGCTKFYPDVEAMEKWLATSGADNFKRLHEASRNAVPWYEHRRFGGYPNVSLAGGDREWYRNYEGL
;
A
#
# COMPACT_ATOMS: atom_id res chain seq x y z
N LEU A 1 0.54 -0.65 -11.70
CA LEU A 1 0.01 0.72 -11.53
C LEU A 1 0.16 1.15 -10.07
N LYS A 2 0.46 2.42 -9.82
CA LYS A 2 0.50 2.99 -8.47
C LYS A 2 -0.72 3.91 -8.32
N VAL A 3 -1.58 3.66 -7.34
CA VAL A 3 -2.84 4.38 -7.15
C VAL A 3 -3.03 4.85 -5.72
N GLU A 4 -3.88 5.86 -5.53
CA GLU A 4 -4.37 6.28 -4.21
C GLU A 4 -5.43 5.29 -3.69
N PHE A 5 -5.59 5.20 -2.37
CA PHE A 5 -6.69 4.43 -1.79
C PHE A 5 -8.03 5.12 -2.12
N PRO A 6 -9.08 4.38 -2.53
CA PRO A 6 -10.26 4.99 -3.16
C PRO A 6 -11.24 5.64 -2.18
N ALA A 7 -10.91 5.70 -0.89
CA ALA A 7 -11.74 6.29 0.16
C ALA A 7 -10.87 7.03 1.19
N ASP A 8 -11.49 7.92 1.96
CA ASP A 8 -10.92 8.41 3.22
C ASP A 8 -11.63 7.67 4.37
N LEU A 9 -10.91 6.76 5.04
CA LEU A 9 -11.49 5.92 6.09
C LEU A 9 -12.08 6.75 7.23
N LYS A 10 -11.61 7.99 7.44
CA LYS A 10 -12.13 8.87 8.49
C LYS A 10 -13.60 9.27 8.30
N TYR A 11 -14.18 8.98 7.14
CA TYR A 11 -15.60 9.19 6.85
C TYR A 11 -16.42 7.90 6.82
N THR A 12 -15.84 6.75 7.18
CA THR A 12 -16.61 5.51 7.35
C THR A 12 -17.33 5.49 8.69
N GLU A 13 -18.44 4.76 8.82
CA GLU A 13 -19.17 4.60 10.09
C GLU A 13 -18.25 4.16 11.25
N GLU A 14 -17.30 3.27 10.97
CA GLU A 14 -16.39 2.62 11.91
C GLU A 14 -15.30 3.56 12.44
N TYR A 15 -14.85 4.51 11.62
CA TYR A 15 -13.71 5.37 11.96
C TYR A 15 -14.06 6.86 12.06
N CYS A 16 -15.31 7.25 11.78
CA CYS A 16 -15.77 8.63 11.86
C CYS A 16 -15.69 9.26 13.26
N HIS A 17 -15.44 8.47 14.31
CA HIS A 17 -15.30 8.94 15.69
C HIS A 17 -13.90 9.49 16.02
N GLY A 18 -13.02 9.61 15.03
CA GLY A 18 -11.67 10.16 15.18
C GLY A 18 -10.62 9.10 15.48
N THR A 19 -10.81 7.86 15.03
CA THR A 19 -9.92 6.72 15.31
C THR A 19 -8.47 6.99 14.92
N PHE A 20 -8.24 7.69 13.81
CA PHE A 20 -6.88 7.93 13.28
C PHE A 20 -6.28 9.29 13.67
N ASP A 21 -7.10 10.29 14.01
CA ASP A 21 -6.62 11.67 14.19
C ASP A 21 -7.36 12.47 15.28
N GLY A 22 -8.20 11.82 16.08
CA GLY A 22 -8.96 12.42 17.17
C GLY A 22 -10.10 13.35 16.74
N LYS A 23 -10.42 13.45 15.43
CA LYS A 23 -11.46 14.35 14.93
C LYS A 23 -12.72 13.58 14.55
N LYS A 24 -13.83 13.89 15.22
CA LYS A 24 -15.15 13.37 14.86
C LYS A 24 -15.64 13.97 13.54
N ARG A 25 -16.21 13.15 12.69
CA ARG A 25 -16.78 13.49 11.38
C ARG A 25 -18.16 12.85 11.23
N LYS A 26 -18.93 13.32 10.26
CA LYS A 26 -20.16 12.66 9.83
C LYS A 26 -19.76 11.47 8.93
N ALA A 27 -20.30 10.29 9.21
CA ALA A 27 -20.15 9.14 8.32
C ALA A 27 -20.82 9.43 6.96
N LEU A 28 -20.13 9.05 5.89
CA LEU A 28 -20.59 9.20 4.50
C LEU A 28 -20.86 7.85 3.84
N TYR A 29 -20.18 6.80 4.29
CA TYR A 29 -20.26 5.43 3.80
C TYR A 29 -19.84 4.46 4.92
N ASP A 30 -19.96 3.15 4.70
CA ASP A 30 -19.44 2.09 5.59
C ASP A 30 -18.24 1.35 4.97
N LEU A 31 -17.70 0.34 5.65
CA LEU A 31 -16.60 -0.46 5.10
C LEU A 31 -17.00 -1.36 3.92
N ASP A 32 -18.24 -1.84 3.86
CA ASP A 32 -18.73 -2.66 2.74
C ASP A 32 -18.68 -1.85 1.43
N GLU A 33 -19.07 -0.57 1.49
CA GLU A 33 -18.95 0.37 0.37
C GLU A 33 -17.48 0.64 -0.01
N VAL A 34 -16.57 0.73 0.97
CA VAL A 34 -15.13 0.91 0.70
C VAL A 34 -14.53 -0.31 -0.01
N GLU A 35 -14.92 -1.53 0.38
CA GLU A 35 -14.51 -2.73 -0.33
C GLU A 35 -15.01 -2.74 -1.78
N ASP A 36 -16.25 -2.31 -2.03
CA ASP A 36 -16.78 -2.14 -3.38
C ASP A 36 -15.97 -1.13 -4.19
N PHE A 37 -15.52 -0.03 -3.58
CA PHE A 37 -14.64 0.92 -4.25
C PHE A 37 -13.29 0.28 -4.61
N CYS A 38 -12.70 -0.51 -3.72
CA CYS A 38 -11.46 -1.24 -3.99
C CYS A 38 -11.65 -2.27 -5.13
N ARG A 39 -12.76 -3.02 -5.15
CA ARG A 39 -13.08 -3.95 -6.25
C ARG A 39 -13.16 -3.22 -7.60
N ARG A 40 -13.80 -2.05 -7.63
CA ARG A 40 -13.88 -1.21 -8.84
C ARG A 40 -12.51 -0.68 -9.29
N VAL A 41 -11.62 -0.36 -8.35
CA VAL A 41 -10.23 -0.01 -8.68
C VAL A 41 -9.51 -1.20 -9.31
N ASP A 42 -9.64 -2.40 -8.74
CA ASP A 42 -9.03 -3.61 -9.29
C ASP A 42 -9.49 -3.86 -10.74
N GLU A 43 -10.80 -3.81 -10.98
CA GLU A 43 -11.39 -3.93 -12.33
C GLU A 43 -10.80 -2.91 -13.31
N ALA A 44 -10.72 -1.64 -12.90
CA ALA A 44 -10.25 -0.53 -13.72
C ALA A 44 -8.73 -0.57 -13.99
N CYS A 45 -7.92 -1.09 -13.07
CA CYS A 45 -6.46 -1.09 -13.22
C CYS A 45 -5.99 -1.95 -14.41
N GLY A 46 -6.60 -3.11 -14.63
CA GLY A 46 -6.27 -4.03 -15.74
C GLY A 46 -4.86 -4.64 -15.72
N VAL A 47 -3.99 -4.20 -14.80
CA VAL A 47 -2.62 -4.66 -14.53
C VAL A 47 -2.40 -4.68 -13.01
N PRO A 48 -1.38 -5.41 -12.50
CA PRO A 48 -1.04 -5.39 -11.08
C PRO A 48 -0.96 -3.97 -10.53
N TRP A 49 -1.57 -3.73 -9.38
CA TRP A 49 -1.66 -2.42 -8.78
C TRP A 49 -1.28 -2.44 -7.32
N VAL A 50 -0.80 -1.31 -6.82
CA VAL A 50 -0.43 -1.12 -5.41
C VAL A 50 -0.94 0.22 -4.94
N ILE A 51 -1.32 0.29 -3.66
CA ILE A 51 -1.73 1.55 -3.04
C ILE A 51 -0.54 2.34 -2.48
N LEU A 52 -0.64 3.67 -2.51
CA LEU A 52 0.32 4.58 -1.90
C LEU A 52 -0.22 5.15 -0.59
N SER A 53 0.66 5.37 0.39
CA SER A 53 0.24 5.86 1.72
C SER A 53 -0.38 7.26 1.76
N ALA A 54 -0.21 8.09 0.72
CA ALA A 54 -0.68 9.48 0.64
C ALA A 54 -0.29 10.42 1.82
N GLY A 55 0.50 9.95 2.78
CA GLY A 55 0.83 10.71 4.00
C GLY A 55 -0.10 10.43 5.19
N VAL A 56 -1.00 9.44 5.09
CA VAL A 56 -1.77 8.96 6.26
C VAL A 56 -0.86 8.31 7.29
N GLY A 57 -1.33 8.23 8.54
CA GLY A 57 -0.61 7.56 9.62
C GLY A 57 -0.49 6.06 9.40
N ILE A 58 0.44 5.40 10.10
CA ILE A 58 0.67 3.96 9.96
C ILE A 58 -0.58 3.14 10.30
N GLU A 59 -1.33 3.52 11.35
CA GLU A 59 -2.53 2.78 11.78
C GLU A 59 -3.64 2.81 10.71
N GLU A 60 -3.83 3.95 10.05
CA GLU A 60 -4.77 4.07 8.94
C GLU A 60 -4.28 3.32 7.70
N PHE A 61 -2.97 3.39 7.42
CA PHE A 61 -2.41 2.76 6.23
C PHE A 61 -2.45 1.23 6.31
N LEU A 62 -2.37 0.64 7.50
CA LEU A 62 -2.53 -0.80 7.67
C LEU A 62 -3.91 -1.27 7.20
N VAL A 63 -4.98 -0.59 7.62
CA VAL A 63 -6.35 -0.91 7.20
C VAL A 63 -6.53 -0.71 5.69
N ASN A 64 -5.97 0.38 5.13
CA ASN A 64 -6.00 0.58 3.68
C ASN A 64 -5.34 -0.58 2.92
N VAL A 65 -4.19 -1.09 3.42
CA VAL A 65 -3.47 -2.20 2.79
C VAL A 65 -4.27 -3.50 2.87
N GLU A 66 -4.90 -3.80 3.99
CA GLU A 66 -5.74 -4.98 4.17
C GLU A 66 -6.90 -4.97 3.16
N LEU A 67 -7.71 -3.91 3.16
CA LEU A 67 -8.88 -3.76 2.27
C LEU A 67 -8.49 -3.80 0.79
N ALA A 68 -7.39 -3.13 0.41
CA ALA A 68 -6.91 -3.15 -0.98
C ALA A 68 -6.40 -4.53 -1.40
N SER A 69 -5.69 -5.22 -0.51
CA SER A 69 -5.14 -6.56 -0.78
C SER A 69 -6.27 -7.58 -0.98
N GLU A 70 -7.29 -7.54 -0.13
CA GLU A 70 -8.48 -8.41 -0.26
C GLU A 70 -9.25 -8.17 -1.57
N ALA A 71 -9.22 -6.95 -2.09
CA ALA A 71 -9.84 -6.59 -3.36
C ALA A 71 -9.01 -6.93 -4.61
N GLY A 72 -7.77 -7.42 -4.47
CA GLY A 72 -6.93 -7.85 -5.60
C GLY A 72 -5.65 -7.04 -5.81
N ALA A 73 -5.32 -6.08 -4.94
CA ALA A 73 -4.06 -5.37 -5.03
C ALA A 73 -2.86 -6.33 -4.91
N SER A 74 -1.76 -5.98 -5.58
CA SER A 74 -0.48 -6.71 -5.52
C SER A 74 0.45 -6.18 -4.42
N GLY A 75 -0.09 -5.49 -3.43
CA GLY A 75 0.64 -4.97 -2.27
C GLY A 75 0.58 -3.45 -2.16
N PHE A 76 1.64 -2.86 -1.61
CA PHE A 76 1.67 -1.46 -1.24
C PHE A 76 3.00 -0.78 -1.58
N LEU A 77 2.96 0.55 -1.70
CA LEU A 77 4.13 1.41 -1.77
C LEU A 77 4.08 2.42 -0.60
N GLY A 78 4.66 2.01 0.51
CA GLY A 78 4.72 2.78 1.75
C GLY A 78 5.92 3.72 1.77
N GLY A 79 5.67 5.00 2.08
CA GLY A 79 6.71 6.01 2.25
C GLY A 79 6.65 6.59 3.65
N ARG A 80 6.12 7.81 3.76
CA ARG A 80 6.00 8.55 5.02
C ARG A 80 5.33 7.75 6.14
N ALA A 81 4.31 6.94 5.84
CA ALA A 81 3.69 6.06 6.84
C ALA A 81 4.71 5.15 7.56
N ILE A 82 5.77 4.72 6.88
CA ILE A 82 6.83 3.87 7.45
C ILE A 82 7.84 4.71 8.24
N TRP A 83 8.41 5.75 7.63
CA TRP A 83 9.62 6.41 8.14
C TRP A 83 9.42 7.79 8.76
N GLN A 84 8.28 8.46 8.59
CA GLN A 84 8.14 9.88 8.98
C GLN A 84 8.35 10.13 10.48
N GLY A 85 8.12 9.13 11.33
CA GLY A 85 8.30 9.26 12.78
C GLY A 85 9.73 9.57 13.20
N CYS A 86 10.74 9.16 12.41
CA CYS A 86 12.13 9.48 12.71
C CYS A 86 12.42 11.00 12.65
N THR A 87 11.67 11.75 11.85
CA THR A 87 11.90 13.20 11.65
C THR A 87 11.75 14.01 12.92
N LYS A 88 11.02 13.50 13.92
CA LYS A 88 10.87 14.12 15.25
C LYS A 88 12.18 14.18 16.04
N PHE A 89 13.16 13.36 15.68
CA PHE A 89 14.46 13.30 16.36
C PHE A 89 15.52 14.18 15.69
N TYR A 90 15.27 14.73 14.51
CA TYR A 90 16.25 15.59 13.84
C TYR A 90 16.60 16.83 14.71
N PRO A 91 17.89 17.22 14.82
CA PRO A 91 19.06 16.72 14.09
C PRO A 91 19.83 15.56 14.73
N ASP A 92 19.28 14.90 15.76
CA ASP A 92 19.91 13.73 16.39
C ASP A 92 19.85 12.50 15.47
N VAL A 93 20.92 12.29 14.70
CA VAL A 93 21.03 11.20 13.72
C VAL A 93 21.01 9.82 14.41
N GLU A 94 21.64 9.67 15.58
CA GLU A 94 21.67 8.39 16.29
C GLU A 94 20.26 7.99 16.76
N ALA A 95 19.48 8.95 17.28
CA ALA A 95 18.09 8.71 17.63
C ALA A 95 17.21 8.42 16.40
N MET A 96 17.46 9.08 15.27
CA MET A 96 16.78 8.78 14.00
C MET A 96 17.06 7.34 13.53
N GLU A 97 18.33 6.92 13.51
CA GLU A 97 18.74 5.57 13.13
C GLU A 97 18.14 4.52 14.06
N LYS A 98 18.17 4.75 15.37
CA LYS A 98 17.56 3.87 16.35
C LYS A 98 16.05 3.72 16.13
N TRP A 99 15.35 4.82 15.82
CA TRP A 99 13.92 4.77 15.52
C TRP A 99 13.63 3.99 14.24
N LEU A 100 14.43 4.19 13.17
CA LEU A 100 14.29 3.46 11.91
C LEU A 100 14.54 1.95 12.10
N ALA A 101 15.57 1.59 12.86
CA ALA A 101 15.92 0.20 13.16
C ALA A 101 14.88 -0.51 14.04
N THR A 102 14.00 0.24 14.73
CA THR A 102 12.98 -0.31 15.63
C THR A 102 11.57 -0.06 15.09
N SER A 103 11.00 1.13 15.35
CA SER A 103 9.64 1.50 14.96
C SER A 103 9.45 1.53 13.44
N GLY A 104 10.44 2.03 12.68
CA GLY A 104 10.37 2.02 11.21
C GLY A 104 10.34 0.60 10.64
N ALA A 105 11.22 -0.28 11.15
CA ALA A 105 11.24 -1.68 10.78
C ALA A 105 9.96 -2.42 11.20
N ASP A 106 9.41 -2.11 12.38
CA ASP A 106 8.14 -2.66 12.85
C ASP A 106 6.96 -2.24 11.96
N ASN A 107 6.87 -0.95 11.60
CA ASN A 107 5.87 -0.44 10.66
C ASN A 107 5.90 -1.20 9.33
N PHE A 108 7.09 -1.46 8.78
CA PHE A 108 7.22 -2.25 7.55
C PHE A 108 6.75 -3.69 7.72
N LYS A 109 7.12 -4.36 8.82
CA LYS A 109 6.70 -5.75 9.12
C LYS A 109 5.18 -5.86 9.26
N ARG A 110 4.56 -4.90 9.96
CA ARG A 110 3.10 -4.83 10.12
C ARG A 110 2.41 -4.63 8.76
N LEU A 111 2.94 -3.78 7.89
CA LEU A 111 2.40 -3.60 6.53
C LEU A 111 2.59 -4.84 5.65
N HIS A 112 3.71 -5.54 5.79
CA HIS A 112 3.92 -6.82 5.11
C HIS A 112 2.86 -7.85 5.54
N GLU A 113 2.57 -7.95 6.85
CA GLU A 113 1.50 -8.82 7.37
C GLU A 113 0.11 -8.41 6.84
N ALA A 114 -0.21 -7.11 6.87
CA ALA A 114 -1.44 -6.56 6.31
C ALA A 114 -1.62 -6.90 4.82
N SER A 115 -0.51 -6.99 4.06
CA SER A 115 -0.53 -7.33 2.63
C SER A 115 -0.56 -8.82 2.34
N ARG A 116 -0.75 -9.70 3.32
CA ARG A 116 -0.68 -11.16 3.11
C ARG A 116 -1.68 -11.71 2.10
N ASN A 117 -2.83 -11.07 1.97
CA ASN A 117 -3.87 -11.46 1.01
C ASN A 117 -3.66 -10.81 -0.37
N ALA A 118 -2.57 -10.05 -0.55
CA ALA A 118 -2.27 -9.41 -1.84
C ALA A 118 -1.99 -10.46 -2.91
N VAL A 119 -2.38 -10.14 -4.14
CA VAL A 119 -2.20 -11.01 -5.29
C VAL A 119 -0.77 -10.89 -5.81
N PRO A 120 0.05 -11.96 -5.80
CA PRO A 120 1.36 -11.91 -6.43
C PRO A 120 1.24 -11.40 -7.87
N TRP A 121 2.05 -10.42 -8.27
CA TRP A 121 1.84 -9.69 -9.52
C TRP A 121 1.77 -10.60 -10.76
N TYR A 122 2.49 -11.73 -10.74
CA TYR A 122 2.52 -12.71 -11.81
C TYR A 122 1.26 -13.59 -11.87
N GLU A 123 0.52 -13.73 -10.78
CA GLU A 123 -0.78 -14.41 -10.72
C GLU A 123 -1.94 -13.51 -11.17
N HIS A 124 -1.72 -12.20 -11.32
CA HIS A 124 -2.75 -11.29 -11.81
C HIS A 124 -3.26 -11.71 -13.20
N ARG A 125 -4.57 -11.56 -13.44
CA ARG A 125 -5.27 -11.97 -14.68
C ARG A 125 -4.63 -11.51 -16.00
N ARG A 126 -3.86 -10.42 -15.95
CA ARG A 126 -3.09 -9.89 -17.09
C ARG A 126 -1.95 -10.82 -17.53
N PHE A 127 -1.30 -11.48 -16.58
CA PHE A 127 -0.13 -12.32 -16.80
C PHE A 127 -0.49 -13.82 -16.79
N GLY A 128 -1.55 -14.21 -16.10
CA GLY A 128 -2.07 -15.59 -16.16
C GLY A 128 -1.17 -16.62 -15.45
N GLY A 129 -0.38 -16.20 -14.46
CA GLY A 129 0.46 -17.08 -13.65
C GLY A 129 1.91 -17.17 -14.12
N TYR A 130 2.78 -17.65 -13.22
CA TYR A 130 4.23 -17.77 -13.45
C TYR A 130 4.63 -18.48 -14.77
N PRO A 131 3.96 -19.56 -15.22
CA PRO A 131 4.32 -20.23 -16.48
C PRO A 131 4.20 -19.36 -17.74
N ASN A 132 3.42 -18.28 -17.66
CA ASN A 132 3.19 -17.35 -18.76
C ASN A 132 4.10 -16.10 -18.68
N VAL A 133 5.01 -16.07 -17.71
CA VAL A 133 5.96 -14.97 -17.51
C VAL A 133 7.35 -15.42 -17.97
N SER A 134 7.97 -14.62 -18.84
CA SER A 134 9.37 -14.78 -19.23
C SER A 134 10.11 -13.44 -19.12
N LEU A 135 11.38 -13.50 -18.77
CA LEU A 135 12.23 -12.31 -18.73
C LEU A 135 12.62 -11.94 -20.16
N ALA A 136 12.06 -10.84 -20.64
CA ALA A 136 12.47 -10.25 -21.92
C ALA A 136 13.96 -9.86 -21.83
N GLY A 137 14.77 -10.38 -22.78
CA GLY A 137 16.19 -10.11 -22.82
C GLY A 137 16.99 -10.68 -21.64
N GLY A 138 16.55 -11.76 -20.98
CA GLY A 138 17.16 -12.34 -19.76
C GLY A 138 18.64 -12.79 -19.83
N ASP A 139 19.41 -12.32 -20.79
CA ASP A 139 20.86 -12.36 -20.79
C ASP A 139 21.46 -11.22 -19.94
N ARG A 140 22.77 -11.29 -19.70
CA ARG A 140 23.48 -10.29 -18.88
C ARG A 140 23.54 -8.90 -19.53
N GLU A 141 23.17 -8.76 -20.79
CA GLU A 141 23.25 -7.53 -21.59
C GLU A 141 21.89 -6.87 -21.82
N TRP A 142 20.83 -7.34 -21.14
CA TRP A 142 19.45 -6.82 -21.25
C TRP A 142 19.36 -5.28 -21.19
N TYR A 143 20.19 -4.65 -20.35
CA TYR A 143 20.22 -3.19 -20.16
C TYR A 143 20.71 -2.43 -21.40
N ARG A 144 21.44 -3.08 -22.31
CA ARG A 144 21.91 -2.49 -23.57
C ARG A 144 20.84 -2.45 -24.64
N ASN A 145 19.88 -3.38 -24.57
CA ASN A 145 18.83 -3.57 -25.56
C ASN A 145 17.44 -3.17 -25.01
N TYR A 146 17.40 -2.49 -23.86
CA TYR A 146 16.15 -2.01 -23.27
C TYR A 146 15.66 -0.77 -24.03
N GLU A 147 14.61 -0.94 -24.84
CA GLU A 147 14.06 0.13 -25.68
C GLU A 147 13.18 1.16 -24.94
N GLY A 148 13.02 1.02 -23.62
CA GLY A 148 12.09 1.82 -22.82
C GLY A 148 10.65 1.27 -22.88
N LEU A 149 9.76 1.90 -22.11
CA LEU A 149 8.31 1.64 -22.09
C LEU A 149 7.55 2.77 -22.79
#